data_AF-A0AAW7U3F5-F1
#
_entry.id   AF-A0AAW7U3F5-F1
#
_cell.length_a   1.000
_cell.length_b   1.000
_cell.length_c   1.000
_cell.angle_alpha   90.00
_cell.angle_beta   90.00
_cell.angle_gamma   90.00
#
_symmetry.space_group_name_H-M   'P 1'
#
loop_
_entity.id
_entity.type
_entity.pdbx_description
1 polymer ?
#
loop_
_entity_poly.entity_id
_entity_poly.type
_entity_poly.pdbx_seq_one_letter_code
_entity_poly.pdbx_strand_id
1 'polypeptide(L)' 'MTKREELLEKQRQLHVVFNAWMADKKQREVVVYLRENGDLIRHYPDGKEKVIKYAVK' A
#
# COMPACT_ATOMS: atom_id res chain seq x y z
N MET A 1 5.07 29.03 -0.23
CA MET A 1 4.69 27.73 -0.80
C MET A 1 3.77 27.96 -1.98
N THR A 2 4.01 27.28 -3.09
CA THR A 2 3.06 27.22 -4.21
C THR A 2 1.94 26.22 -3.89
N LYS A 3 0.79 26.33 -4.58
CA LYS A 3 -0.28 25.32 -4.47
C LYS A 3 0.21 23.90 -4.76
N ARG A 4 1.21 23.75 -5.64
CA ARG A 4 1.81 22.45 -5.97
C ARG A 4 2.60 21.87 -4.79
N GLU A 5 3.38 22.70 -4.10
CA GLU A 5 4.15 22.27 -2.93
C GLU A 5 3.24 21.85 -1.77
N GLU A 6 2.15 22.59 -1.53
CA GLU A 6 1.15 22.21 -0.52
C GLU A 6 0.47 20.87 -0.83
N LEU A 7 0.17 20.61 -2.11
CA LEU A 7 -0.40 19.34 -2.54
C LEU A 7 0.57 18.17 -2.34
N LEU A 8 1.85 18.37 -2.66
CA LEU A 8 2.89 17.37 -2.45
C LEU A 8 3.08 17.06 -0.96
N GLU A 9 3.05 18.08 -0.11
CA GLU A 9 3.17 17.87 1.34
C GLU A 9 1.95 17.13 1.91
N LYS A 10 0.73 17.47 1.49
CA LYS A 10 -0.48 16.71 1.86
C LYS A 10 -0.43 15.27 1.38
N GLN A 11 0.04 15.04 0.15
CA GLN A 11 0.22 13.69 -0.39
C GLN A 11 1.22 12.89 0.45
N ARG A 12 2.35 13.50 0.83
CA ARG A 12 3.35 12.88 1.71
C ARG A 12 2.75 12.49 3.06
N GLN A 13 1.99 13.38 3.69
CA GLN A 13 1.32 13.10 4.98
C GLN A 13 0.32 11.96 4.86
N LEU A 14 -0.48 11.91 3.79
CA LEU A 14 -1.41 10.83 3.52
C LEU A 14 -0.68 9.49 3.34
N HIS A 15 0.44 9.46 2.61
CA HIS A 15 1.24 8.24 2.45
C HIS A 15 1.77 7.71 3.79
N VAL A 16 2.22 8.59 4.69
CA VAL A 16 2.69 8.18 6.03
C VAL A 16 1.58 7.51 6.82
N VAL A 17 0.40 8.13 6.89
CA VAL A 17 -0.75 7.58 7.63
C VAL A 17 -1.23 6.27 7.00
N PHE A 18 -1.30 6.22 5.67
CA PHE A 18 -1.69 5.02 4.93
C PHE A 18 -0.73 3.86 5.21
N ASN A 19 0.58 4.10 5.21
CA ASN A 19 1.57 3.06 5.47
C ASN A 19 1.46 2.53 6.89
N ALA A 20 1.27 3.39 7.89
CA ALA A 20 1.06 2.97 9.28
C ALA A 20 -0.21 2.12 9.42
N TRP A 21 -1.32 2.57 8.82
CA TRP A 21 -2.58 1.82 8.82
C TRP A 21 -2.47 0.47 8.10
N MET A 22 -1.83 0.42 6.94
CA MET A 22 -1.60 -0.84 6.20
C MET A 22 -0.73 -1.81 6.99
N ALA A 23 0.30 -1.32 7.69
CA ALA A 23 1.18 -2.15 8.49
C ALA A 23 0.44 -2.80 9.68
N ASP A 24 -0.37 -2.04 10.41
CA ASP A 24 -1.21 -2.58 11.49
C ASP A 24 -2.25 -3.56 10.93
N LYS A 25 -2.91 -3.21 9.82
CA LYS A 25 -3.94 -4.04 9.20
C LYS A 25 -3.42 -5.40 8.75
N LYS A 26 -2.21 -5.43 8.15
CA LYS A 26 -1.55 -6.66 7.73
C LYS A 26 -1.31 -7.64 8.87
N GLN A 27 -1.18 -7.18 10.12
CA GLN A 27 -0.99 -8.05 11.28
C GLN A 27 -2.28 -8.73 11.76
N ARG A 28 -3.45 -8.21 11.36
CA ARG A 28 -4.75 -8.63 11.92
C ARG A 28 -5.68 -9.23 10.87
N GLU A 29 -5.53 -8.83 9.62
CA GLU A 29 -6.46 -9.14 8.53
C GLU A 29 -5.73 -9.66 7.29
N VAL A 30 -6.47 -10.43 6.46
CA VAL A 30 -6.01 -10.76 5.11
C VAL A 30 -6.19 -9.53 4.23
N VAL A 31 -5.11 -9.01 3.67
CA VAL A 31 -5.12 -7.77 2.87
C VAL A 31 -4.77 -8.07 1.43
N VAL A 32 -5.54 -7.52 0.49
CA VAL A 32 -5.23 -7.57 -0.94
C VAL A 32 -4.81 -6.17 -1.41
N TYR A 33 -3.65 -6.06 -2.05
CA TYR A 33 -3.12 -4.79 -2.55
C TYR A 33 -2.28 -4.97 -3.81
N LEU A 34 -2.14 -3.88 -4.56
CA LEU A 34 -1.29 -3.80 -5.75
C LEU A 34 0.14 -3.44 -5.33
N ARG A 35 1.13 -4.21 -5.75
CA ARG A 35 2.56 -3.86 -5.60
C ARG A 35 2.97 -2.83 -6.65
N GLU A 36 4.10 -2.17 -6.39
CA GLU A 36 4.70 -1.21 -7.33
C GLU A 36 5.01 -1.82 -8.71
N ASN A 37 5.32 -3.12 -8.75
CA ASN A 37 5.55 -3.85 -9.99
C ASN A 37 4.26 -4.22 -10.75
N GLY A 38 3.08 -3.85 -10.24
CA GLY A 38 1.78 -4.12 -10.85
C GLY A 38 1.16 -5.46 -10.48
N ASP A 39 1.79 -6.27 -9.63
CA ASP A 39 1.21 -7.53 -9.18
C ASP A 39 0.12 -7.29 -8.11
N LEU A 40 -0.98 -8.03 -8.20
CA LEU A 40 -2.00 -8.08 -7.16
C LEU A 40 -1.65 -9.16 -6.15
N ILE A 41 -1.38 -8.77 -4.91
CA ILE A 41 -0.93 -9.66 -3.83
C ILE A 41 -2.00 -9.81 -2.77
N ARG A 42 -2.15 -11.03 -2.24
CA ARG A 42 -2.84 -11.32 -0.99
C ARG A 42 -1.80 -11.55 0.10
N HIS A 43 -1.83 -10.74 1.14
CA HIS A 43 -1.02 -10.86 2.35
C HIS A 43 -1.87 -11.46 3.48
N TYR A 44 -1.28 -12.40 4.22
CA TYR A 44 -1.88 -13.03 5.38
C TYR A 44 -1.20 -12.56 6.68
N PRO A 45 -1.92 -12.52 7.81
CA PRO A 45 -1.36 -12.11 9.11
C PRO A 45 -0.13 -12.90 9.59
N ASP A 46 0.06 -14.13 9.10
CA ASP A 46 1.22 -14.98 9.39
C ASP A 46 2.46 -14.60 8.56
N GLY A 47 2.40 -13.52 7.78
CA GLY A 47 3.48 -13.02 6.93
C GLY A 47 3.55 -13.70 5.56
N LYS A 48 2.71 -14.70 5.26
CA LYS A 48 2.69 -15.30 3.93
C LYS A 48 2.07 -14.36 2.91
N GLU A 49 2.60 -14.40 1.69
CA GLU A 49 2.07 -13.65 0.56
C GLU A 49 1.80 -14.59 -0.62
N LYS A 50 0.71 -14.32 -1.34
CA LYS A 50 0.34 -15.04 -2.56
C LYS A 50 0.03 -14.05 -3.67
N VAL A 51 0.65 -14.23 -4.82
CA VAL A 51 0.27 -13.49 -6.03
C VAL A 51 -1.10 -13.99 -6.50
N ILE A 52 -2.07 -13.09 -6.61
CA ILE A 52 -3.41 -13.37 -7.16
C ILE A 52 -3.41 -13.15 -8.66
N LYS A 53 -2.74 -12.09 -9.12
CA LYS A 53 -2.64 -11.73 -10.54
C LYS A 53 -1.29 -11.08 -10.78
N TYR A 54 -0.58 -11.54 -11.81
CA TYR A 54 0.64 -10.89 -12.28
C TYR A 54 0.32 -9.65 -13.11
N ALA A 55 1.20 -8.66 -13.07
CA ALA A 55 1.16 -7.54 -14.01
C ALA A 55 1.14 -8.06 -15.45
N VAL A 56 0.28 -7.48 -16.28
CA VAL A 56 0.30 -7.73 -17.72
C VAL A 56 1.38 -6.83 -18.31
N LYS A 57 2.37 -7.43 -18.98
CA LYS A 57 3.41 -6.70 -19.73
C LYS A 57 2.82 -5.86 -20.86
#